data_AF-A0AAU9TYW3-F1
#
_entry.id   AF-A0AAU9TYW3-F1
#
_cell.length_a   1.000
_cell.length_b   1.000
_cell.length_c   1.000
_cell.angle_alpha   90.00
_cell.angle_beta   90.00
_cell.angle_gamma   90.00
#
_symmetry.space_group_name_H-M   'P 1'
#
loop_
_entity.id
_entity.type
_entity.pdbx_description
1 polymer ?
#
loop_
_entity_poly.entity_id
_entity_poly.type
_entity_poly.pdbx_seq_one_letter_code
_entity_poly.pdbx_strand_id
1 'polypeptide(L)'
;MSRFCVNSPDLFCFICGLYSPKSQKNPDNALLTKCYRSRLKQWNLLQPDVCVTAYRKRHNSYVDFYSKDGDLIYCNNVVGLLAKLGHQNLADEWILFIDSSKTSLKAVLLHIGNQFPSIPVAYGAQFT
;
A
#
# COMPACT_ATOMS: atom_id res chain seq x y z
N MET A 1 -33.10 2.17 -8.33
CA MET A 1 -32.08 2.70 -7.41
C MET A 1 -30.84 3.14 -8.18
N SER A 2 -30.40 4.38 -8.02
CA SER A 2 -29.04 4.79 -8.36
C SER A 2 -28.07 4.21 -7.32
N ARG A 3 -26.93 3.65 -7.74
CA ARG A 3 -25.87 3.22 -6.83
C ARG A 3 -24.92 4.40 -6.60
N PHE A 4 -25.06 5.10 -5.49
CA PHE A 4 -24.12 6.14 -5.04
C PHE A 4 -23.18 5.58 -3.97
N CYS A 5 -21.92 6.01 -4.00
CA CYS A 5 -20.91 5.54 -3.05
C CYS A 5 -21.04 6.29 -1.71
N VAL A 6 -21.09 5.57 -0.61
CA VAL A 6 -21.33 6.11 0.75
C VAL A 6 -20.03 6.33 1.54
N ASN A 7 -18.87 5.95 0.98
CA ASN A 7 -17.58 6.12 1.66
C ASN A 7 -17.10 7.57 1.62
N SER A 8 -16.74 8.09 2.81
CA SER A 8 -16.00 9.35 2.97
C SER A 8 -14.75 9.35 2.07
N PRO A 9 -14.38 10.50 1.46
CA PRO A 9 -13.19 10.60 0.61
C PRO A 9 -11.91 10.18 1.34
N ASP A 10 -11.90 10.23 2.68
CA ASP A 10 -10.80 9.82 3.53
C ASP A 10 -10.53 8.29 3.55
N LEU A 11 -11.28 7.50 2.75
CA LEU A 11 -11.16 6.05 2.65
C LEU A 11 -10.44 5.50 1.40
N PHE A 12 -11.07 5.13 0.28
CA PHE A 12 -10.57 4.00 -0.55
C PHE A 12 -9.63 4.26 -1.76
N CYS A 13 -8.76 3.28 -2.08
CA CYS A 13 -7.87 3.14 -3.25
C CYS A 13 -7.46 1.65 -3.48
N PHE A 14 -8.33 0.89 -4.16
CA PHE A 14 -8.45 -0.58 -4.22
C PHE A 14 -7.23 -1.51 -4.45
N ILE A 15 -6.03 -1.03 -4.77
CA ILE A 15 -4.84 -1.89 -4.97
C ILE A 15 -3.74 -1.58 -3.91
N CYS A 16 -4.00 -0.61 -3.03
CA CYS A 16 -3.35 -0.48 -1.72
C CYS A 16 -4.31 0.01 -0.61
N GLY A 17 -5.60 -0.33 -0.68
CA GLY A 17 -6.57 0.07 0.32
C GLY A 17 -7.01 1.54 0.26
N LEU A 18 -6.14 2.55 0.42
CA LEU A 18 -6.58 3.88 0.95
C LEU A 18 -6.03 5.21 0.34
N TYR A 19 -6.94 6.21 0.26
CA TYR A 19 -6.90 7.69 0.15
C TYR A 19 -5.61 8.46 0.54
N SER A 20 -5.46 9.74 0.12
CA SER A 20 -4.36 10.66 0.49
C SER A 20 -4.78 12.06 1.03
N PRO A 21 -4.45 12.40 2.29
CA PRO A 21 -4.64 13.76 2.85
C PRO A 21 -3.77 14.85 2.19
N LYS A 22 -4.19 16.12 2.30
CA LYS A 22 -3.46 17.28 1.74
C LYS A 22 -2.03 17.48 2.29
N SER A 23 -1.76 17.06 3.51
CA SER A 23 -0.44 17.20 4.17
C SER A 23 0.61 16.18 3.72
N GLN A 24 0.22 15.08 3.06
CA GLN A 24 1.12 13.96 2.71
C GLN A 24 1.58 14.00 1.24
N LYS A 25 1.60 15.19 0.64
CA LYS A 25 1.77 15.42 -0.80
C LYS A 25 3.21 15.82 -1.13
N ASN A 26 3.92 15.02 -1.95
CA ASN A 26 5.27 15.34 -2.41
C ASN A 26 5.26 15.86 -3.87
N PRO A 27 5.83 17.05 -4.18
CA PRO A 27 6.00 17.54 -5.55
C PRO A 27 7.10 16.85 -6.38
N ASP A 28 8.11 16.23 -5.77
CA ASP A 28 9.40 15.92 -6.42
C ASP A 28 9.32 14.99 -7.66
N ASN A 29 8.32 14.09 -7.71
CA ASN A 29 8.11 13.16 -8.83
C ASN A 29 7.11 13.73 -9.86
N ALA A 30 7.35 14.97 -10.30
CA ALA A 30 6.42 15.78 -11.08
C ALA A 30 6.02 15.16 -12.43
N LEU A 31 6.97 14.54 -13.17
CA LEU A 31 6.74 14.08 -14.55
C LEU A 31 5.76 12.91 -14.64
N LEU A 32 5.99 11.82 -13.91
CA LEU A 32 5.13 10.64 -13.92
C LEU A 32 3.70 10.98 -13.46
N THR A 33 3.62 11.79 -12.39
CA THR A 33 2.38 12.32 -11.80
C THR A 33 1.60 13.20 -12.79
N LYS A 34 2.30 14.03 -13.57
CA LYS A 34 1.71 14.91 -14.60
C LYS A 34 1.13 14.11 -15.77
N CYS A 35 1.86 13.12 -16.29
CA CYS A 35 1.40 12.28 -17.39
C CYS A 35 0.16 11.47 -17.00
N TYR A 36 0.19 10.81 -15.83
CA TYR A 36 -0.95 10.02 -15.33
C TYR A 36 -2.19 10.91 -15.09
N ARG A 37 -2.02 12.08 -14.44
CA ARG A 37 -3.10 13.05 -14.22
C ARG A 37 -3.68 13.58 -15.54
N SER A 38 -2.85 13.83 -16.55
CA SER A 38 -3.30 14.29 -17.88
C SER A 38 -4.20 13.26 -18.56
N ARG A 39 -3.81 11.98 -18.57
CA ARG A 39 -4.59 10.89 -19.14
C ARG A 39 -5.93 10.66 -18.42
N LEU A 40 -5.94 10.72 -17.09
CA LEU A 40 -7.20 10.61 -16.33
C LEU A 40 -8.13 11.82 -16.52
N LYS A 41 -7.58 13.03 -16.71
CA LYS A 41 -8.37 14.21 -17.13
C LYS A 41 -8.97 14.04 -18.52
N GLN A 42 -8.21 13.49 -19.48
CA GLN A 42 -8.72 13.21 -20.83
C GLN A 42 -9.94 12.27 -20.82
N TRP A 43 -9.99 11.32 -19.89
CA TRP A 43 -11.12 10.40 -19.69
C TRP A 43 -12.20 10.93 -18.74
N ASN A 44 -12.09 12.18 -18.28
CA ASN A 44 -13.02 12.83 -17.36
C ASN A 44 -13.24 12.08 -16.02
N LEU A 45 -12.22 11.32 -15.57
CA LEU A 45 -12.25 10.48 -14.36
C LEU A 45 -11.79 11.21 -13.08
N LEU A 46 -11.56 12.52 -13.16
CA LEU A 46 -11.07 13.34 -12.05
C LEU A 46 -11.99 14.54 -11.83
N GLN A 47 -12.41 14.78 -10.60
CA GLN A 47 -13.05 16.05 -10.24
C GLN A 47 -12.06 17.22 -10.40
N PRO A 48 -12.54 18.45 -10.68
CA PRO A 48 -11.68 19.58 -11.09
C PRO A 48 -10.55 19.93 -10.10
N ASP A 49 -10.80 19.71 -8.81
CA ASP A 49 -9.91 20.01 -7.68
C ASP A 49 -8.93 18.87 -7.32
N VAL A 50 -9.08 17.68 -7.94
CA VAL A 50 -8.26 16.51 -7.60
C VAL A 50 -6.80 16.71 -7.99
N CYS A 51 -5.93 16.74 -6.99
CA CYS A 51 -4.49 16.81 -7.12
C CYS A 51 -3.88 15.42 -6.92
N VAL A 52 -3.43 14.81 -8.02
CA VAL A 52 -2.64 13.57 -8.02
C VAL A 52 -1.26 13.88 -7.44
N THR A 53 -0.79 13.06 -6.52
CA THR A 53 0.44 13.30 -5.77
C THR A 53 1.36 12.11 -5.82
N ALA A 54 2.66 12.37 -5.88
CA ALA A 54 3.64 11.32 -6.02
C ALA A 54 3.92 10.57 -4.71
N TYR A 55 4.79 9.56 -4.83
CA TYR A 55 5.34 8.67 -3.81
C TYR A 55 5.24 9.18 -2.36
N ARG A 56 4.47 8.45 -1.54
CA ARG A 56 4.18 8.84 -0.15
C ARG A 56 5.29 8.42 0.81
N LYS A 57 5.78 9.37 1.59
CA LYS A 57 6.76 9.18 2.69
C LYS A 57 6.21 8.39 3.90
N ARG A 58 5.04 7.73 3.77
CA ARG A 58 4.41 6.94 4.85
C ARG A 58 5.22 5.67 5.17
N HIS A 59 5.92 5.11 4.19
CA HIS A 59 6.78 3.94 4.40
C HIS A 59 7.99 4.27 5.29
N ASN A 60 8.46 5.53 5.34
CA ASN A 60 9.62 5.96 6.13
C ASN A 60 9.53 5.53 7.60
N SER A 61 8.35 5.61 8.23
CA SER A 61 8.15 5.24 9.65
C SER A 61 8.11 3.72 9.90
N TYR A 62 8.32 2.92 8.86
CA TYR A 62 8.33 1.45 8.92
C TYR A 62 9.60 0.83 8.34
N VAL A 63 10.52 1.62 7.77
CA VAL A 63 11.76 1.11 7.12
C VAL A 63 12.55 0.22 8.07
N ASP A 64 12.64 0.59 9.34
CA ASP A 64 13.39 -0.14 10.37
C ASP A 64 12.89 -1.58 10.60
N PHE A 65 11.62 -1.87 10.29
CA PHE A 65 11.04 -3.22 10.39
C PHE A 65 11.34 -4.11 9.18
N TYR A 66 12.07 -3.62 8.17
CA TYR A 66 12.43 -4.38 6.97
C TYR A 66 13.94 -4.40 6.75
N SER A 67 14.42 -5.57 6.36
CA SER A 67 15.79 -5.79 5.87
C SER A 67 15.77 -6.09 4.38
N LYS A 68 16.88 -5.82 3.70
CA LYS A 68 17.12 -6.20 2.30
C LYS A 68 18.28 -7.19 2.24
N ASP A 69 18.08 -8.29 1.51
CA ASP A 69 19.11 -9.27 1.17
C ASP A 69 18.97 -9.64 -0.32
N GLY A 70 20.03 -9.44 -1.10
CA GLY A 70 19.95 -9.47 -2.57
C GLY A 70 18.81 -8.57 -3.09
N ASP A 71 17.89 -9.13 -3.87
CA ASP A 71 16.68 -8.44 -4.34
C ASP A 71 15.42 -8.75 -3.51
N LEU A 72 15.56 -9.46 -2.39
CA LEU A 72 14.50 -9.73 -1.43
C LEU A 72 14.47 -8.65 -0.34
N ILE A 73 13.31 -8.03 -0.16
CA ILE A 73 12.98 -7.20 1.00
C ILE A 73 12.06 -8.01 1.90
N TYR A 74 12.38 -8.15 3.18
CA TYR A 74 11.59 -8.94 4.13
C TYR A 74 11.47 -8.22 5.48
N CYS A 75 10.38 -8.49 6.20
CA CYS A 75 10.14 -7.94 7.52
C CYS A 75 11.04 -8.65 8.54
N ASN A 76 11.91 -7.90 9.21
CA ASN A 76 12.85 -8.41 10.20
C ASN A 76 12.22 -8.50 11.62
N ASN A 77 11.10 -7.81 11.85
CA ASN A 77 10.44 -7.73 13.15
C ASN A 77 8.92 -7.57 12.98
N VAL A 78 8.24 -8.69 12.71
CA VAL A 78 6.79 -8.75 12.53
C VAL A 78 6.03 -8.29 13.78
N VAL A 79 6.53 -8.64 14.97
CA VAL A 79 5.94 -8.26 16.28
C VAL A 79 5.89 -6.73 16.41
N GLY A 80 7.04 -6.08 16.17
CA GLY A 80 7.17 -4.63 16.21
C GLY A 80 6.35 -3.92 15.13
N LEU A 81 6.29 -4.49 13.93
CA LEU A 81 5.46 -3.96 12.83
C LEU A 81 3.97 -3.99 13.20
N LEU A 82 3.45 -5.12 13.71
CA LEU A 82 2.07 -5.25 14.14
C LEU A 82 1.74 -4.31 15.31
N ALA A 83 2.61 -4.23 16.32
CA ALA A 83 2.46 -3.29 17.43
C ALA A 83 2.47 -1.82 16.95
N LYS A 84 3.32 -1.47 15.97
CA LYS A 84 3.37 -0.13 15.38
C LYS A 84 2.11 0.23 14.59
N LEU A 85 1.45 -0.77 14.00
CA LEU A 85 0.16 -0.65 13.31
C LEU A 85 -1.04 -0.65 14.29
N GLY A 86 -0.81 -0.91 15.58
CA GLY A 86 -1.85 -0.94 16.62
C GLY A 86 -2.54 -2.30 16.81
N HIS A 87 -1.96 -3.38 16.28
CA HIS A 87 -2.48 -4.74 16.44
C HIS A 87 -1.79 -5.45 17.62
N GLN A 88 -2.56 -6.17 18.42
CA GLN A 88 -2.01 -7.14 19.37
C GLN A 88 -1.53 -8.35 18.59
N ASN A 89 -0.34 -8.86 18.89
CA ASN A 89 0.30 -9.89 18.08
C ASN A 89 -0.20 -11.30 18.45
N LEU A 90 -1.45 -11.61 18.11
CA LEU A 90 -2.05 -12.91 18.24
C LEU A 90 -1.76 -13.71 16.96
N ALA A 91 -0.84 -14.69 17.04
CA ALA A 91 -0.45 -15.49 15.88
C ALA A 91 -1.65 -16.21 15.23
N ASP A 92 -2.63 -16.60 16.05
CA ASP A 92 -3.84 -17.31 15.63
C ASP A 92 -4.82 -16.43 14.82
N GLU A 93 -4.61 -15.11 14.76
CA GLU A 93 -5.43 -14.17 13.98
C GLU A 93 -4.89 -13.88 12.57
N TRP A 94 -3.66 -14.31 12.24
CA TRP A 94 -2.99 -13.94 10.99
C TRP A 94 -2.48 -15.14 10.21
N ILE A 95 -2.89 -15.25 8.95
CA ILE A 95 -2.43 -16.27 7.99
C ILE A 95 -1.36 -15.67 7.09
N LEU A 96 -0.21 -16.34 6.99
CA LEU A 96 0.81 -16.01 6.01
C LEU A 96 0.41 -16.53 4.62
N PHE A 97 0.16 -15.62 3.69
CA PHE A 97 -0.07 -15.91 2.29
C PHE A 97 1.20 -15.63 1.48
N ILE A 98 1.66 -16.61 0.70
CA ILE A 98 2.82 -16.49 -0.18
C ILE A 98 2.38 -16.74 -1.62
N ASP A 99 2.68 -15.78 -2.50
CA ASP A 99 2.54 -15.89 -3.96
C ASP A 99 3.92 -15.76 -4.59
N SER A 100 4.26 -16.71 -5.47
CA SER A 100 5.57 -16.79 -6.12
C SER A 100 5.43 -17.08 -7.60
N SER A 101 6.14 -16.31 -8.42
CA SER A 101 6.35 -16.56 -9.84
C SER A 101 7.83 -16.82 -10.11
N LYS A 102 8.19 -17.16 -11.35
CA LYS A 102 9.61 -17.29 -11.75
C LYS A 102 10.44 -16.03 -11.50
N THR A 103 9.82 -14.85 -11.49
CA THR A 103 10.51 -13.54 -11.45
C THR A 103 10.12 -12.68 -10.25
N SER A 104 9.27 -13.17 -9.34
CA SER A 104 8.81 -12.38 -8.18
C SER A 104 8.34 -13.25 -7.02
N LEU A 105 8.52 -12.75 -5.80
CA LEU A 105 7.97 -13.31 -4.56
C LEU A 105 7.17 -12.23 -3.84
N LYS A 106 6.02 -12.57 -3.28
CA LYS A 106 5.24 -11.75 -2.35
C LYS A 106 4.82 -12.60 -1.18
N ALA A 107 5.13 -12.16 0.04
CA ALA A 107 4.59 -12.72 1.26
C ALA A 107 3.82 -11.64 2.01
N VAL A 108 2.60 -11.98 2.45
CA VAL A 108 1.63 -11.03 2.99
C VAL A 108 0.87 -11.69 4.14
N LEU A 109 0.73 -11.02 5.28
CA LEU A 109 -0.15 -11.46 6.36
C LEU A 109 -1.59 -11.02 6.06
N LEU A 110 -2.52 -11.96 6.21
CA LEU A 110 -3.96 -11.76 6.05
C LEU A 110 -4.66 -12.03 7.39
N HIS A 111 -5.47 -11.08 7.86
CA HIS A 111 -6.23 -11.27 9.09
C HIS A 111 -7.42 -12.22 8.88
N ILE A 112 -7.61 -13.18 9.78
CA ILE A 112 -8.74 -14.10 9.75
C ILE A 112 -10.05 -13.30 9.92
N GLY A 113 -11.02 -13.51 9.02
CA GLY A 113 -12.23 -12.70 8.96
C GLY A 113 -12.07 -11.32 8.31
N ASN A 114 -10.91 -11.00 7.73
CA ASN A 114 -10.69 -9.84 6.83
C ASN A 114 -11.10 -8.46 7.43
N GLN A 115 -10.95 -8.30 8.75
CA GLN A 115 -11.28 -7.05 9.46
C GLN A 115 -10.19 -5.97 9.28
N PHE A 116 -8.94 -6.40 9.10
CA PHE A 116 -7.77 -5.54 8.90
C PHE A 116 -7.20 -5.69 7.49
N PRO A 117 -6.54 -4.65 6.95
CA PRO A 117 -5.88 -4.72 5.65
C PRO A 117 -4.75 -5.74 5.66
N SER A 118 -4.42 -6.25 4.47
CA SER A 118 -3.30 -7.15 4.29
C SER A 118 -1.95 -6.44 4.51
N ILE A 119 -1.03 -7.09 5.23
CA ILE A 119 0.25 -6.50 5.64
C ILE A 119 1.38 -7.18 4.86
N PRO A 120 2.10 -6.46 3.96
CA PRO A 120 3.22 -7.05 3.24
C PRO A 120 4.38 -7.35 4.19
N VAL A 121 4.86 -8.59 4.18
CA VAL A 121 5.99 -9.05 5.02
C VAL A 121 7.19 -9.51 4.20
N ALA A 122 7.04 -9.83 2.93
CA ALA A 122 8.18 -9.89 2.01
C ALA A 122 7.80 -9.52 0.58
N TYR A 123 8.76 -8.99 -0.16
CA TYR A 123 8.68 -8.76 -1.59
C TYR A 123 10.06 -8.92 -2.22
N GLY A 124 10.14 -9.70 -3.28
CA GLY A 124 11.30 -9.74 -4.17
C GLY A 124 10.85 -9.71 -5.62
N ALA A 125 11.69 -9.16 -6.48
CA ALA A 125 11.48 -9.12 -7.91
C ALA A 125 12.81 -9.31 -8.63
N GLN A 126 12.76 -9.77 -9.88
CA GLN A 126 13.95 -10.04 -10.69
C GLN A 126 14.79 -11.21 -10.17
N PHE A 127 14.16 -12.20 -9.53
CA PHE A 127 14.77 -13.53 -9.41
C PHE A 127 15.03 -14.07 -10.83
N THR A 128 16.30 -14.30 -11.15
CA THR A 128 16.80 -14.82 -12.45
C THR A 128 17.33 -16.22 -12.30
#